data_AF-A0A526PPE5-F1
#
_entry.id   AF-A0A526PPE5-F1
#
_cell.length_a   1.000
_cell.length_b   1.000
_cell.length_c   1.000
_cell.angle_alpha   90.00
_cell.angle_beta   90.00
_cell.angle_gamma   90.00
#
_symmetry.space_group_name_H-M   'P 1'
#
loop_
_entity.id
_entity.type
_entity.pdbx_description
1 polymer ?
#
loop_
_entity_poly.entity_id
_entity_poly.type
_entity_poly.pdbx_seq_one_letter_code
_entity_poly.pdbx_strand_id
1 'polypeptide(L)' 'MLTKALIGDEGRTIELSWENGTRTRFHAMWLRDNALDD' A
#
# COMPACT_ATOMS: atom_id res chain seq x y z
N MET A 1 -1.96 13.86 4.25
CA MET A 1 -2.46 13.19 3.03
C MET A 1 -1.53 12.09 2.56
N LEU A 2 -1.98 11.17 1.68
CA LEU A 2 -1.09 10.23 0.99
C LEU A 2 -0.24 11.02 -0.02
N THR A 3 1.08 10.83 -0.02
CA THR A 3 2.01 11.59 -0.88
C THR A 3 2.75 10.70 -1.87
N LYS A 4 2.93 9.41 -1.57
CA LYS A 4 3.63 8.48 -2.44
C LYS A 4 3.11 7.06 -2.27
N ALA A 5 3.12 6.30 -3.36
CA ALA A 5 2.89 4.87 -3.38
C ALA A 5 4.00 4.20 -4.20
N LEU A 6 4.62 3.17 -3.65
CA LEU A 6 5.69 2.41 -4.29
C LEU A 6 5.36 0.93 -4.26
N ILE A 7 5.40 0.29 -5.42
CA ILE A 7 5.31 -1.17 -5.54
C ILE A 7 6.68 -1.76 -5.23
N GLY A 8 6.71 -2.77 -4.37
CA GLY A 8 7.92 -3.46 -3.96
C GLY A 8 7.76 -4.98 -3.99
N ASP A 9 8.86 -5.68 -3.73
CA ASP A 9 8.90 -7.15 -3.66
C ASP A 9 8.24 -7.81 -4.89
N GLU A 10 8.64 -7.38 -6.09
CA GLU A 10 8.11 -7.88 -7.36
C GLU A 10 6.57 -7.82 -7.47
N GLY A 11 5.95 -6.81 -6.85
CA GLY A 11 4.50 -6.63 -6.86
C GLY A 11 3.78 -7.23 -5.65
N ARG A 12 4.48 -7.90 -4.74
CA ARG A 12 3.87 -8.54 -3.57
C ARG A 12 3.52 -7.55 -2.46
N THR A 13 4.09 -6.35 -2.49
CA THR A 13 3.82 -5.31 -1.48
C THR A 13 3.68 -3.93 -2.09
N ILE A 14 2.97 -3.06 -1.37
CA ILE A 14 2.96 -1.62 -1.61
C ILE A 14 3.39 -0.89 -0.33
N GLU A 15 4.28 0.08 -0.45
CA GLU A 15 4.62 1.03 0.61
C GLU A 15 3.95 2.38 0.30
N LEU A 16 3.22 2.89 1.28
CA LEU A 16 2.56 4.19 1.25
C LEU A 16 3.32 5.17 2.14
N SER A 17 3.61 6.36 1.60
CA SER A 17 4.16 7.47 2.37
C SER A 17 3.08 8.53 2.62
N TRP A 18 3.06 9.02 3.84
CA TRP A 18 2.14 10.05 4.29
C TRP A 18 2.87 11.37 4.51
N GLU A 19 2.15 12.48 4.38
CA GLU A 19 2.65 13.84 4.54
C GLU A 19 3.29 14.12 5.91
N ASN A 20 2.83 13.42 6.95
CA ASN A 20 3.41 13.50 8.29
C ASN A 20 4.71 12.69 8.45
N GLY A 21 5.24 12.12 7.37
CA GLY A 21 6.45 11.31 7.35
C GLY A 21 6.24 9.83 7.69
N THR A 22 5.03 9.43 8.11
CA THR A 22 4.71 8.02 8.38
C THR A 22 4.81 7.20 7.10
N ARG A 23 5.23 5.94 7.25
CA ARG A 23 5.20 4.94 6.18
C ARG A 23 4.42 3.71 6.62
N THR A 24 3.70 3.11 5.69
CA THR A 24 2.88 1.93 5.94
C THR A 24 3.03 0.96 4.78
N ARG A 25 3.10 -0.34 5.08
CA ARG A 25 3.25 -1.38 4.07
C ARG A 25 2.07 -2.34 4.12
N PHE A 26 1.55 -2.71 2.95
CA PHE A 26 0.51 -3.71 2.80
C PHE A 26 0.96 -4.82 1.84
N HIS A 27 0.55 -6.06 2.13
CA HIS A 27 0.68 -7.16 1.20
C HIS A 27 -0.40 -7.06 0.11
N ALA A 28 -0.05 -7.34 -1.14
CA ALA A 28 -0.97 -7.29 -2.26
C ALA A 28 -2.16 -8.25 -2.09
N MET A 29 -1.91 -9.46 -1.58
CA MET A 29 -2.98 -10.43 -1.27
C MET A 29 -3.97 -9.90 -0.25
N TRP A 30 -3.48 -9.25 0.82
CA TRP A 30 -4.37 -8.69 1.84
C TRP A 30 -5.26 -7.59 1.27
N LEU A 31 -4.70 -6.70 0.44
CA LEU A 31 -5.49 -5.65 -0.23
C LEU A 31 -6.53 -6.25 -1.17
N ARG A 32 -6.19 -7.32 -1.90
CA ARG A 32 -7.14 -8.02 -2.77
C ARG A 32 -8.26 -8.70 -1.99
N ASP A 33 -7.94 -9.31 -0.85
CA ASP A 33 -8.91 -10.02 -0.02
C ASP A 33 -9.85 -9.04 0.72
N ASN A 34 -9.43 -7.79 0.93
CA ASN A 34 -10.18 -6.75 1.62
C ASN A 34 -10.61 -5.62 0.67
N ALA A 35 -10.77 -5.95 -0.62
CA ALA A 35 -11.26 -5.00 -1.62
C ALA A 35 -12.67 -4.54 -1.24
N LEU A 36 -12.98 -3.25 -1.47
CA LEU A 36 -14.27 -2.64 -1.10
C LEU A 36 -15.20 -2.47 -2.31
N ASP A 37 -14.72 -2.83 -3.49
CA ASP A 37 -15.49 -3.00 -4.72
C ASP A 37 -16.24 -4.34 -4.74
N ASP A 38 -17.42 -4.33 -5.38
CA ASP A 38 -18.23 -5.51 -5.72
C ASP A 38 -17.75 -6.16 -7.03
#